data_AF-A0A0C2GJF5-F1
#
_entry.id   AF-A0A0C2GJF5-F1
#
_cell.length_a   1.000
_cell.length_b   1.000
_cell.length_c   1.000
_cell.angle_alpha   90.00
_cell.angle_beta   90.00
_cell.angle_gamma   90.00
#
_symmetry.space_group_name_H-M   'P 1'
#
loop_
_entity.id
_entity.type
_entity.pdbx_description
1 polymer ?
#
loop_
_entity_poly.entity_id
_entity_poly.type
_entity_poly.pdbx_seq_one_letter_code
_entity_poly.pdbx_strand_id
1 'polypeptide(L)'
;VSFYGEKIVIFYEFIFGRYPYYKHYNKNQPINGGTPQNCSLSAHLDIAKQNITQKIPNRDFGGLAIIDLEEWRPLFDQNFWGSKSVSKVVSSHQYAKELTKNLLYAVHSAYFMMMFIFNESDVLYPSIYLGFNATWDQRFRYVQAVLKEARRISKKFSPPLPIYAYTKIEYDPLRKINDFYNDDDLCTTIKQPADLGIDGLIIWSSSRNITLRCPHIKENIEKRIGL
;
A
#
# COMPACT_ATOMS: atom_id res chain seq x y z
N VAL A 1 -8.36 17.81 0.76
CA VAL A 1 -8.69 17.65 -0.67
C VAL A 1 -8.59 16.17 -0.99
N SER A 2 -9.68 15.55 -1.42
CA SER A 2 -9.65 14.18 -1.95
C SER A 2 -9.55 14.29 -3.47
N PHE A 3 -8.60 13.57 -4.07
CA PHE A 3 -8.39 13.56 -5.52
C PHE A 3 -9.10 12.33 -6.08
N TYR A 4 -10.13 12.56 -6.89
CA TYR A 4 -10.82 11.54 -7.67
C TYR A 4 -10.64 11.93 -9.12
N GLY A 5 -9.92 11.11 -9.89
CA GLY A 5 -9.63 11.40 -11.29
C GLY A 5 -10.23 10.35 -12.22
N GLU A 6 -10.37 10.70 -13.49
CA GLU A 6 -10.83 9.79 -14.55
C GLU A 6 -9.83 8.63 -14.83
N LYS A 7 -8.63 8.68 -14.23
CA LYS A 7 -7.55 7.71 -14.44
C LYS A 7 -7.20 6.88 -13.21
N ILE A 8 -7.36 7.44 -12.01
CA ILE A 8 -6.98 6.81 -10.75
C ILE A 8 -7.91 7.24 -9.63
N VAL A 9 -8.38 6.26 -8.84
CA VAL A 9 -9.22 6.47 -7.66
C VAL A 9 -8.67 5.64 -6.50
N ILE A 10 -8.43 6.30 -5.37
CA ILE A 10 -7.92 5.67 -4.15
C ILE A 10 -9.01 5.68 -3.06
N PHE A 11 -9.20 4.52 -2.43
CA PHE A 11 -10.07 4.29 -1.30
C PHE A 11 -9.23 4.09 -0.04
N TYR A 12 -9.07 5.16 0.74
CA TYR A 12 -8.36 5.10 2.03
C TYR A 12 -9.16 4.35 3.08
N GLU A 13 -8.46 3.58 3.92
CA GLU A 13 -8.96 2.73 5.00
C GLU A 13 -10.06 3.32 5.89
N PHE A 14 -9.97 4.60 6.27
CA PHE A 14 -10.97 5.20 7.18
C PHE A 14 -12.25 5.67 6.49
N ILE A 15 -12.33 5.55 5.17
CA ILE A 15 -13.49 5.97 4.36
C ILE A 15 -13.95 4.89 3.39
N PHE A 16 -13.46 3.65 3.51
CA PHE A 16 -13.83 2.52 2.67
C PHE A 16 -14.51 1.41 3.47
N GLY A 17 -15.82 1.28 3.27
CA GLY A 17 -16.64 0.33 4.00
C GLY A 17 -16.62 0.59 5.51
N ARG A 18 -16.84 -0.48 6.28
CA ARG A 18 -16.68 -0.49 7.74
C ARG A 18 -15.40 -1.20 8.12
N TYR A 19 -14.27 -0.72 7.61
CA TYR A 19 -12.97 -1.31 7.89
C TYR A 19 -12.69 -1.36 9.41
N PRO A 20 -12.35 -2.53 9.98
CA PRO A 20 -12.10 -2.66 11.41
C PRO A 20 -10.66 -2.32 11.76
N TYR A 21 -10.45 -1.51 12.81
CA TYR A 21 -9.12 -1.13 13.29
C TYR A 21 -9.15 -0.61 14.73
N TYR A 22 -7.99 -0.49 15.36
CA TYR A 22 -7.83 0.12 16.68
C TYR A 22 -7.32 1.55 16.53
N LYS A 23 -8.12 2.52 16.95
CA LYS A 23 -7.71 3.93 16.88
C LYS A 23 -6.43 4.15 17.68
N HIS A 24 -5.41 4.75 17.05
CA HIS A 24 -4.07 4.94 17.62
C HIS A 24 -3.43 3.64 18.13
N TYR A 25 -3.79 2.50 17.54
CA TYR A 25 -3.36 1.17 18.00
C TYR A 25 -3.68 0.88 19.48
N ASN A 26 -4.74 1.51 20.00
CA ASN A 26 -5.20 1.29 21.36
C ASN A 26 -6.34 0.26 21.38
N LYS A 27 -6.10 -0.89 22.02
CA LYS A 27 -7.09 -1.98 22.15
C LYS A 27 -8.43 -1.55 22.77
N ASN A 28 -8.42 -0.48 23.57
CA ASN A 28 -9.62 0.06 24.23
C ASN A 28 -10.42 1.02 23.33
N GLN A 29 -9.95 1.28 22.11
CA GLN A 29 -10.61 2.14 21.13
C GLN A 29 -10.88 1.38 19.81
N PRO A 30 -11.68 0.30 19.85
CA PRO A 30 -12.02 -0.44 18.64
C PRO A 30 -12.96 0.39 17.75
N ILE A 31 -12.62 0.48 16.48
CA ILE A 31 -13.50 0.98 15.43
C ILE A 31 -13.98 -0.21 14.60
N ASN A 32 -15.30 -0.29 14.38
CA ASN A 32 -15.97 -1.40 13.69
C ASN A 32 -15.59 -2.80 14.25
N GLY A 33 -15.37 -2.92 15.55
CA GLY A 33 -14.98 -4.20 16.20
C GLY A 33 -13.47 -4.43 16.31
N GLY A 34 -12.63 -3.55 15.75
CA GLY A 34 -11.18 -3.56 15.91
C GLY A 34 -10.44 -4.57 15.03
N THR A 35 -11.03 -5.74 14.79
CA THR A 35 -10.46 -6.80 13.95
C THR A 35 -11.50 -7.38 12.98
N PRO A 36 -11.07 -8.03 11.88
CA PRO A 36 -11.98 -8.64 10.90
C PRO A 36 -12.97 -9.65 11.48
N GLN A 37 -12.53 -10.46 12.45
CA GLN A 37 -13.39 -11.48 13.08
C GLN A 37 -14.52 -10.89 13.94
N ASN A 38 -14.39 -9.63 14.36
CA ASN A 38 -15.35 -8.96 15.25
C ASN A 38 -16.18 -7.89 14.51
N CYS A 39 -16.12 -7.86 13.17
CA CYS A 39 -16.85 -6.91 12.33
C CYS A 39 -17.96 -7.61 11.53
N SER A 40 -19.03 -6.88 11.21
CA SER A 40 -20.08 -7.39 10.31
C SER A 40 -19.65 -7.21 8.85
N LEU A 41 -19.39 -8.33 8.17
CA LEU A 41 -19.04 -8.32 6.75
C LEU A 41 -20.14 -7.70 5.89
N SER A 42 -21.41 -8.04 6.14
CA SER A 42 -22.55 -7.47 5.40
C SER A 42 -22.59 -5.94 5.53
N ALA A 43 -22.47 -5.42 6.75
CA ALA A 43 -22.46 -3.98 6.98
C ALA A 43 -21.22 -3.28 6.39
N HIS A 44 -20.08 -3.97 6.31
CA HIS A 44 -18.91 -3.47 5.60
C HIS A 44 -19.19 -3.34 4.09
N LEU A 45 -19.74 -4.38 3.48
CA LEU A 45 -20.01 -4.44 2.04
C LEU A 45 -21.08 -3.44 1.60
N ASP A 46 -22.12 -3.20 2.40
CA ASP A 46 -23.14 -2.19 2.11
C ASP A 46 -22.53 -0.78 1.98
N ILE A 47 -21.66 -0.41 2.91
CA ILE A 47 -20.98 0.88 2.88
C ILE A 47 -19.92 0.93 1.78
N ALA A 48 -19.16 -0.16 1.57
CA ALA A 48 -18.16 -0.23 0.51
C ALA A 48 -18.81 -0.03 -0.87
N LYS A 49 -19.96 -0.66 -1.12
CA LYS A 49 -20.76 -0.46 -2.35
C LYS A 49 -21.16 1.00 -2.53
N GLN A 50 -21.62 1.66 -1.46
CA GLN A 50 -21.95 3.09 -1.51
C GLN A 50 -20.71 3.94 -1.81
N ASN A 51 -19.57 3.66 -1.16
CA ASN A 51 -18.34 4.41 -1.41
C ASN A 51 -17.86 4.25 -2.86
N ILE A 52 -17.91 3.03 -3.42
CA ILE A 52 -17.53 2.75 -4.81
C ILE A 52 -18.45 3.51 -5.77
N THR A 53 -19.77 3.37 -5.62
CA THR A 53 -20.74 4.00 -6.53
C THR A 53 -20.71 5.53 -6.46
N GLN A 54 -20.37 6.10 -5.30
CA GLN A 54 -20.20 7.55 -5.15
C GLN A 54 -18.90 8.06 -5.78
N LYS A 55 -17.77 7.35 -5.61
CA LYS A 55 -16.46 7.80 -6.10
C LYS A 55 -16.18 7.44 -7.56
N ILE A 56 -16.79 6.34 -8.04
CA ILE A 56 -16.69 5.84 -9.41
C ILE A 56 -18.12 5.74 -9.95
N PRO A 57 -18.76 6.88 -10.29
CA PRO A 57 -20.12 6.88 -10.81
C PRO A 57 -20.20 6.35 -12.24
N ASN A 58 -19.12 6.48 -13.02
CA ASN A 58 -19.01 5.91 -14.35
C ASN A 58 -18.85 4.39 -14.25
N ARG A 59 -19.83 3.63 -14.74
CA ARG A 59 -19.80 2.16 -14.74
C ARG A 59 -18.77 1.59 -15.71
N ASP A 60 -18.36 2.36 -16.71
CA ASP A 60 -17.36 1.99 -17.70
C ASP A 60 -15.98 2.55 -17.32
N PHE A 61 -15.73 2.78 -16.03
CA PHE A 61 -14.44 3.26 -15.54
C PHE A 61 -13.34 2.22 -15.80
N GLY A 62 -12.46 2.52 -16.75
CA GLY A 62 -11.28 1.71 -17.09
C GLY A 62 -9.98 2.20 -16.46
N GLY A 63 -10.03 3.01 -15.40
CA GLY A 63 -8.87 3.50 -14.68
C GLY A 63 -8.44 2.57 -13.53
N LEU A 64 -7.42 2.99 -12.78
CA LEU A 64 -6.91 2.23 -11.63
C LEU A 64 -7.77 2.52 -10.38
N ALA A 65 -8.37 1.47 -9.80
CA ALA A 65 -9.06 1.54 -8.52
C ALA A 65 -8.21 0.86 -7.43
N ILE A 66 -7.87 1.61 -6.39
CA ILE A 66 -6.86 1.19 -5.40
C ILE A 66 -7.49 1.25 -4.01
N ILE A 67 -7.44 0.14 -3.29
CA ILE A 67 -7.91 0.04 -1.91
C ILE A 67 -6.69 0.07 -0.99
N ASP A 68 -6.59 1.13 -0.20
CA ASP A 68 -5.44 1.40 0.67
C ASP A 68 -5.80 1.06 2.12
N LEU A 69 -5.60 -0.21 2.49
CA LEU A 69 -5.88 -0.77 3.82
C LEU A 69 -4.56 -1.12 4.52
N GLU A 70 -4.23 -0.41 5.59
CA GLU A 70 -2.93 -0.53 6.24
C GLU A 70 -2.98 -0.97 7.70
N GLU A 71 -4.11 -0.85 8.41
CA GLU A 71 -4.14 -1.09 9.87
C GLU A 71 -3.80 -2.52 10.31
N TRP A 72 -4.01 -3.51 9.44
CA TRP A 72 -3.59 -4.91 9.67
C TRP A 72 -3.29 -5.63 8.35
N ARG A 73 -2.48 -6.68 8.45
CA ARG A 73 -2.17 -7.59 7.34
C ARG A 73 -2.99 -8.88 7.45
N PRO A 74 -3.46 -9.46 6.34
CA PRO A 74 -4.29 -10.67 6.35
C PRO A 74 -3.53 -11.90 6.85
N LEU A 75 -2.20 -11.93 6.68
CA LEU A 75 -1.37 -12.96 7.29
C LEU A 75 -1.00 -12.55 8.71
N PHE A 76 -1.47 -13.36 9.65
CA PHE A 76 -1.29 -13.15 11.09
C PHE A 76 0.16 -12.91 11.52
N ASP A 77 1.11 -13.60 10.88
CA ASP A 77 2.55 -13.48 11.17
C ASP A 77 3.21 -12.25 10.55
N GLN A 78 2.50 -11.46 9.76
CA GLN A 78 3.04 -10.19 9.25
C GLN A 78 2.64 -8.98 10.13
N ASN A 79 1.88 -9.21 11.21
CA ASN A 79 1.48 -8.18 12.17
C ASN A 79 2.40 -8.09 13.40
N PHE A 80 3.55 -8.79 13.45
CA PHE A 80 4.44 -8.80 14.63
C PHE A 80 5.19 -7.48 14.89
N TRP A 81 5.29 -6.60 13.90
CA TRP A 81 6.23 -5.48 13.94
C TRP A 81 5.52 -4.13 14.06
N GLY A 82 6.02 -3.31 14.99
CA GLY A 82 5.54 -1.94 15.23
C GLY A 82 4.12 -1.88 15.79
N SER A 83 3.43 -0.79 15.50
CA SER A 83 2.12 -0.50 16.09
C SER A 83 1.01 -1.46 15.66
N LYS A 84 1.17 -2.17 14.53
CA LYS A 84 0.21 -3.18 14.00
C LYS A 84 0.15 -4.45 14.88
N SER A 85 1.02 -4.58 15.88
CA SER A 85 1.03 -5.69 16.85
C SER A 85 -0.24 -5.77 17.70
N VAL A 86 -0.98 -4.66 17.88
CA VAL A 86 -2.25 -4.66 18.66
C VAL A 86 -3.28 -5.63 18.09
N SER A 87 -3.43 -5.70 16.76
CA SER A 87 -4.38 -6.58 16.07
C SER A 87 -4.05 -8.05 16.34
N LYS A 88 -2.75 -8.36 16.42
CA LYS A 88 -2.28 -9.69 16.82
C LYS A 88 -2.52 -9.94 18.29
N VAL A 89 -2.17 -9.03 19.21
CA VAL A 89 -2.40 -9.23 20.66
C VAL A 89 -3.85 -9.56 20.95
N VAL A 90 -4.80 -8.82 20.36
CA VAL A 90 -6.22 -9.09 20.59
C VAL A 90 -6.66 -10.40 19.94
N SER A 91 -6.25 -10.66 18.70
CA SER A 91 -6.55 -11.94 18.04
C SER A 91 -5.92 -13.12 18.79
N SER A 92 -4.67 -13.02 19.24
CA SER A 92 -3.96 -13.99 20.08
C SER A 92 -4.64 -14.21 21.43
N HIS A 93 -5.22 -13.20 22.07
CA HIS A 93 -5.99 -13.43 23.31
C HIS A 93 -7.27 -14.23 23.03
N GLN A 94 -7.85 -14.06 21.83
CA GLN A 94 -9.01 -14.84 21.37
C GLN A 94 -8.62 -16.25 20.92
N TYR A 95 -7.42 -16.41 20.34
CA TYR A 95 -6.80 -17.66 19.87
C TYR A 95 -5.91 -18.37 20.90
N ALA A 96 -5.66 -17.82 22.10
CA ALA A 96 -4.91 -18.47 23.18
C ALA A 96 -5.64 -19.71 23.76
N LYS A 97 -6.73 -20.14 23.12
CA LYS A 97 -7.30 -21.48 23.24
C LYS A 97 -6.68 -22.52 22.30
N GLU A 98 -5.96 -22.16 21.23
CA GLU A 98 -5.32 -23.12 20.32
C GLU A 98 -3.97 -22.65 19.74
N LEU A 99 -2.90 -23.27 20.25
CA LEU A 99 -1.61 -23.67 19.66
C LEU A 99 -0.75 -22.71 18.80
N THR A 100 0.54 -22.72 19.15
CA THR A 100 1.71 -22.05 18.53
C THR A 100 2.43 -22.92 17.47
N LYS A 101 3.02 -22.31 16.42
CA LYS A 101 4.18 -22.90 15.70
C LYS A 101 5.03 -21.93 14.86
N ASN A 102 6.25 -22.41 14.58
CA ASN A 102 7.53 -21.75 14.26
C ASN A 102 7.72 -21.06 12.90
N LEU A 103 8.61 -20.06 12.86
CA LEU A 103 9.09 -19.32 11.67
C LEU A 103 10.41 -19.89 11.11
N LEU A 104 10.38 -20.44 9.89
CA LEU A 104 11.54 -20.42 8.97
C LEU A 104 11.16 -20.61 7.48
N TYR A 105 9.90 -20.97 7.15
CA TYR A 105 9.37 -21.15 5.79
C TYR A 105 8.55 -19.95 5.25
N ALA A 106 8.71 -18.77 5.85
CA ALA A 106 7.66 -17.75 5.87
C ALA A 106 7.34 -17.09 4.53
N VAL A 107 8.30 -16.79 3.65
CA VAL A 107 8.02 -15.95 2.44
C VAL A 107 7.33 -16.73 1.33
N HIS A 108 7.83 -17.92 0.98
CA HIS A 108 7.20 -18.77 -0.05
C HIS A 108 5.85 -19.33 0.43
N SER A 109 5.72 -19.64 1.72
CA SER A 109 4.47 -20.08 2.33
C SER A 109 3.44 -18.93 2.40
N ALA A 110 3.86 -17.73 2.82
CA ALA A 110 3.01 -16.54 2.83
C ALA A 110 2.41 -16.22 1.45
N TYR A 111 3.17 -16.44 0.38
CA TYR A 111 2.65 -16.32 -0.98
C TYR A 111 1.43 -17.24 -1.21
N PHE A 112 1.54 -18.54 -0.92
CA PHE A 112 0.43 -19.48 -1.13
C PHE A 112 -0.79 -19.08 -0.31
N MET A 113 -0.56 -18.63 0.93
CA MET A 113 -1.60 -18.17 1.81
C MET A 113 -2.28 -16.88 1.33
N MET A 114 -1.70 -16.14 0.37
CA MET A 114 -2.25 -14.89 -0.17
C MET A 114 -2.90 -15.05 -1.56
N MET A 115 -2.96 -16.27 -2.12
CA MET A 115 -3.54 -16.48 -3.46
C MET A 115 -4.99 -16.01 -3.57
N PHE A 116 -5.74 -16.07 -2.47
CA PHE A 116 -7.11 -15.59 -2.43
C PHE A 116 -7.22 -14.08 -2.74
N ILE A 117 -6.20 -13.26 -2.46
CA ILE A 117 -6.22 -11.83 -2.82
C ILE A 117 -5.80 -11.64 -4.26
N PHE A 118 -4.71 -12.27 -4.66
CA PHE A 118 -4.16 -12.06 -6.00
C PHE A 118 -5.08 -12.62 -7.10
N ASN A 119 -5.84 -13.69 -6.83
CA ASN A 119 -6.85 -14.22 -7.74
C ASN A 119 -8.03 -13.24 -7.98
N GLU A 120 -8.28 -12.35 -7.03
CA GLU A 120 -9.35 -11.34 -7.09
C GLU A 120 -8.79 -9.95 -7.46
N SER A 121 -7.52 -9.86 -7.87
CA SER A 121 -6.84 -8.61 -8.21
C SER A 121 -6.53 -8.53 -9.70
N ASP A 122 -6.86 -7.39 -10.31
CA ASP A 122 -6.51 -7.13 -11.72
C ASP A 122 -5.10 -6.53 -11.89
N VAL A 123 -4.52 -6.01 -10.80
CA VAL A 123 -3.27 -5.23 -10.83
C VAL A 123 -2.48 -5.43 -9.52
N LEU A 124 -1.14 -5.42 -9.60
CA LEU A 124 -0.26 -5.41 -8.43
C LEU A 124 0.29 -4.00 -8.14
N TYR A 125 0.20 -3.57 -6.88
CA TYR A 125 0.64 -2.23 -6.42
C TYR A 125 1.76 -2.28 -5.37
N PRO A 126 2.98 -2.76 -5.71
CA PRO A 126 4.08 -2.79 -4.74
C PRO A 126 4.54 -1.36 -4.39
N SER A 127 4.82 -1.10 -3.11
CA SER A 127 5.41 0.16 -2.65
C SER A 127 6.94 0.07 -2.62
N ILE A 128 7.61 1.09 -3.20
CA ILE A 128 9.06 1.19 -3.32
C ILE A 128 9.62 2.49 -2.70
N TYR A 129 8.98 2.98 -1.65
CA TYR A 129 9.35 4.25 -0.98
C TYR A 129 10.71 4.19 -0.27
N LEU A 130 11.49 5.27 -0.33
CA LEU A 130 12.87 5.35 0.19
C LEU A 130 13.04 6.18 1.49
N GLY A 131 12.01 6.31 2.32
CA GLY A 131 12.03 7.16 3.53
C GLY A 131 12.81 6.62 4.75
N PHE A 132 13.69 5.63 4.56
CA PHE A 132 14.44 4.97 5.64
C PHE A 132 15.95 5.26 5.54
N ASN A 133 16.62 5.18 6.70
CA ASN A 133 18.08 5.36 6.76
C ASN A 133 18.79 4.14 6.17
N ALA A 134 19.42 4.33 5.02
CA ALA A 134 20.13 3.31 4.27
C ALA A 134 21.07 3.98 3.25
N THR A 135 22.09 3.24 2.81
CA THR A 135 22.94 3.67 1.70
C THR A 135 22.19 3.56 0.37
N TRP A 136 22.69 4.24 -0.66
CA TRP A 136 22.11 4.14 -2.00
C TRP A 136 22.06 2.70 -2.54
N ASP A 137 23.14 1.92 -2.41
CA ASP A 137 23.16 0.51 -2.86
C ASP A 137 22.10 -0.34 -2.15
N GLN A 138 21.86 -0.10 -0.86
CA GLN A 138 20.80 -0.79 -0.12
C GLN A 138 19.40 -0.41 -0.63
N ARG A 139 19.16 0.88 -0.91
CA ARG A 139 17.91 1.36 -1.51
C ARG A 139 17.69 0.79 -2.90
N PHE A 140 18.72 0.78 -3.73
CA PHE A 140 18.70 0.18 -5.08
C PHE A 140 18.34 -1.31 -5.04
N ARG A 141 18.96 -2.08 -4.16
CA ARG A 141 18.66 -3.51 -3.98
C ARG A 141 17.28 -3.74 -3.39
N TYR A 142 16.83 -2.88 -2.47
CA TYR A 142 15.49 -2.94 -1.91
C TYR A 142 14.42 -2.80 -3.00
N VAL A 143 14.50 -1.74 -3.82
CA VAL A 143 13.56 -1.53 -4.94
C VAL A 143 13.60 -2.71 -5.90
N GLN A 144 14.81 -3.15 -6.28
CA GLN A 144 14.98 -4.29 -7.18
C GLN A 144 14.33 -5.57 -6.61
N ALA A 145 14.50 -5.86 -5.31
CA ALA A 145 13.94 -7.04 -4.69
C ALA A 145 12.41 -7.01 -4.65
N VAL A 146 11.82 -5.87 -4.29
CA VAL A 146 10.36 -5.67 -4.29
C VAL A 146 9.77 -5.88 -5.69
N LEU A 147 10.39 -5.28 -6.71
CA LEU A 147 9.91 -5.36 -8.09
C LEU A 147 10.09 -6.75 -8.70
N LYS A 148 11.21 -7.42 -8.41
CA LYS A 148 11.44 -8.82 -8.82
C LYS A 148 10.40 -9.75 -8.19
N GLU A 149 10.06 -9.53 -6.93
CA GLU A 149 9.03 -10.32 -6.26
C GLU A 149 7.64 -10.06 -6.84
N ALA A 150 7.27 -8.80 -7.08
CA ALA A 150 6.03 -8.45 -7.77
C ALA A 150 5.94 -9.11 -9.16
N ARG A 151 7.05 -9.10 -9.93
CA ARG A 151 7.12 -9.78 -11.22
C ARG A 151 6.98 -11.29 -11.10
N ARG A 152 7.60 -11.90 -10.09
CA ARG A 152 7.47 -13.34 -9.82
C ARG A 152 6.01 -13.73 -9.58
N ILE A 153 5.25 -12.91 -8.87
CA ILE A 153 3.82 -13.11 -8.62
C ILE A 153 3.00 -12.89 -9.91
N SER A 154 3.23 -11.76 -10.59
CA SER A 154 2.56 -11.39 -11.85
C SER A 154 2.61 -12.52 -12.89
N LYS A 155 3.78 -13.13 -13.10
CA LYS A 155 4.01 -14.21 -14.09
C LYS A 155 3.28 -15.53 -13.79
N LYS A 156 2.60 -15.65 -12.64
CA LYS A 156 1.80 -16.84 -12.31
C LYS A 156 0.38 -16.78 -12.88
N PHE A 157 -0.03 -15.62 -13.37
CA PHE A 157 -1.30 -15.40 -14.02
C PHE A 157 -1.12 -15.41 -15.54
N SER A 158 -2.18 -15.75 -16.26
CA SER A 158 -2.20 -15.75 -17.73
C SER A 158 -3.43 -14.99 -18.21
N PRO A 159 -3.28 -13.78 -18.79
CA PRO A 159 -2.00 -13.05 -18.96
C PRO A 159 -1.38 -12.63 -17.60
N PRO A 160 -0.08 -12.30 -17.55
CA PRO A 160 0.55 -11.79 -16.34
C PRO A 160 -0.15 -10.52 -15.83
N LEU A 161 -0.34 -10.41 -14.51
CA LEU A 161 -0.95 -9.21 -13.94
C LEU A 161 -0.04 -7.99 -14.16
N PRO A 162 -0.57 -6.84 -14.60
CA PRO A 162 0.20 -5.61 -14.69
C PRO A 162 0.66 -5.13 -13.31
N ILE A 163 1.79 -4.43 -13.27
CA ILE A 163 2.42 -3.92 -12.06
C ILE A 163 2.53 -2.40 -12.14
N TYR A 164 1.87 -1.72 -11.21
CA TYR A 164 1.97 -0.27 -11.03
C TYR A 164 2.64 0.04 -9.69
N ALA A 165 3.94 0.29 -9.72
CA ALA A 165 4.70 0.49 -8.50
C ALA A 165 4.45 1.88 -7.88
N TYR A 166 4.13 1.89 -6.59
CA TYR A 166 3.98 3.12 -5.82
C TYR A 166 5.36 3.67 -5.43
N THR A 167 5.66 4.88 -5.89
CA THR A 167 6.86 5.62 -5.53
C THR A 167 6.52 7.00 -4.96
N LYS A 168 7.50 7.67 -4.36
CA LYS A 168 7.42 9.10 -4.01
C LYS A 168 8.52 9.85 -4.74
N ILE A 169 8.52 11.15 -4.57
CA ILE A 169 9.63 12.04 -4.94
C ILE A 169 10.26 12.69 -3.69
N GLU A 170 9.76 12.33 -2.51
CA GLU A 170 10.10 12.89 -1.20
C GLU A 170 10.45 11.76 -0.21
N TYR A 171 11.46 11.99 0.65
CA TYR A 171 11.83 11.07 1.72
C TYR A 171 10.81 11.07 2.87
N ASP A 172 10.40 12.25 3.35
CA ASP A 172 9.42 12.38 4.45
C ASP A 172 8.44 13.56 4.23
N PRO A 173 7.46 13.41 3.30
CA PRO A 173 6.48 14.47 3.01
C PRO A 173 5.49 14.74 4.15
N LEU A 174 5.50 13.92 5.21
CA LEU A 174 4.65 14.12 6.39
C LEU A 174 5.26 15.08 7.40
N ARG A 175 6.59 15.26 7.38
CA ARG A 175 7.29 16.08 8.37
C ARG A 175 8.14 17.18 7.76
N LYS A 176 8.61 17.03 6.52
CA LYS A 176 9.55 17.95 5.88
C LYS A 176 8.92 18.61 4.66
N ILE A 177 9.30 19.86 4.43
CA ILE A 177 8.76 20.70 3.34
C ILE A 177 9.57 20.51 2.04
N ASN A 178 10.89 20.35 2.17
CA ASN A 178 11.81 20.28 1.03
C ASN A 178 12.85 19.17 1.24
N ASP A 179 12.41 17.91 1.21
CA ASP A 179 13.25 16.72 1.39
C ASP A 179 12.98 15.72 0.26
N PHE A 180 13.47 16.07 -0.93
CA PHE A 180 13.26 15.32 -2.17
C PHE A 180 14.35 14.28 -2.40
N TYR A 181 14.02 13.23 -3.15
CA TYR A 181 15.00 12.25 -3.60
C TYR A 181 16.12 12.94 -4.39
N ASN A 182 17.36 12.53 -4.13
CA ASN A 182 18.50 12.90 -4.97
C ASN A 182 18.41 12.19 -6.34
N ASP A 183 19.28 12.54 -7.29
CA ASP A 183 19.20 12.00 -8.65
C ASP A 183 19.42 10.49 -8.70
N ASP A 184 20.27 9.95 -7.82
CA ASP A 184 20.52 8.53 -7.71
C ASP A 184 19.30 7.73 -7.23
N ASP A 185 18.54 8.28 -6.27
CA ASP A 185 17.31 7.67 -5.76
C ASP A 185 16.12 7.88 -6.71
N LEU A 186 16.06 8.99 -7.46
CA LEU A 186 15.12 9.16 -8.56
C LEU A 186 15.39 8.13 -9.67
N CYS A 187 16.65 7.95 -10.06
CA CYS A 187 17.04 6.92 -11.03
C CYS A 187 16.64 5.52 -10.52
N THR A 188 16.87 5.24 -9.24
CA THR A 188 16.48 3.98 -8.59
C THR A 188 14.98 3.75 -8.60
N THR A 189 14.17 4.78 -8.43
CA THR A 189 12.72 4.64 -8.26
C THR A 189 11.91 4.92 -9.52
N ILE A 190 12.55 5.40 -10.59
CA ILE A 190 11.92 5.69 -11.88
C ILE A 190 12.54 4.84 -12.99
N LYS A 191 13.86 4.96 -13.20
CA LYS A 191 14.54 4.26 -14.30
C LYS A 191 14.65 2.76 -14.05
N GLN A 192 15.02 2.33 -12.84
CA GLN A 192 15.14 0.90 -12.55
C GLN A 192 13.82 0.13 -12.74
N PRO A 193 12.64 0.62 -12.29
CA PRO A 193 11.37 -0.01 -12.64
C PRO A 193 11.14 -0.15 -14.15
N ALA A 194 11.44 0.89 -14.93
CA ALA A 194 11.31 0.86 -16.39
C ALA A 194 12.25 -0.19 -17.02
N ASP A 195 13.51 -0.25 -16.58
CA ASP A 195 14.51 -1.23 -17.04
C ASP A 195 14.10 -2.68 -16.65
N LEU A 196 13.33 -2.86 -15.57
CA LEU A 196 12.73 -4.14 -15.14
C LEU A 196 11.38 -4.45 -15.82
N GLY A 197 10.95 -3.59 -16.75
CA GLY A 197 9.73 -3.72 -17.55
C GLY A 197 8.43 -3.50 -16.78
N ILE A 198 8.46 -2.84 -15.62
CA ILE A 198 7.27 -2.55 -14.80
C ILE A 198 6.28 -1.69 -15.61
N ASP A 199 5.00 -2.04 -15.54
CA ASP A 199 3.96 -1.53 -16.44
C ASP A 199 3.58 -0.05 -16.18
N GLY A 200 3.81 0.44 -14.96
CA GLY A 200 3.66 1.85 -14.65
C GLY A 200 4.15 2.25 -13.26
N LEU A 201 4.16 3.57 -13.02
CA LEU A 201 4.48 4.16 -11.72
C LEU A 201 3.32 5.01 -11.23
N ILE A 202 3.06 4.95 -9.92
CA ILE A 202 2.14 5.84 -9.23
C ILE A 202 2.97 6.70 -8.27
N ILE A 203 3.08 7.99 -8.58
CA ILE A 203 3.78 8.96 -7.72
C ILE A 203 2.79 9.44 -6.65
N TRP A 204 3.06 9.09 -5.40
CA TRP A 204 2.26 9.49 -4.24
C TRP A 204 2.96 10.59 -3.44
N SER A 205 2.18 11.55 -2.95
CA SER A 205 2.62 12.54 -1.95
C SER A 205 1.51 12.77 -0.92
N SER A 206 1.88 13.26 0.26
CA SER A 206 0.92 13.61 1.29
C SER A 206 0.12 14.87 0.93
N SER A 207 -1.04 15.09 1.53
CA SER A 207 -1.73 16.38 1.51
C SER A 207 -1.25 17.34 2.61
N ARG A 208 -0.44 16.85 3.56
CA ARG A 208 0.03 17.64 4.70
C ARG A 208 0.92 18.79 4.23
N ASN A 209 0.62 20.00 4.68
CA ASN A 209 1.34 21.23 4.32
C ASN A 209 1.51 21.40 2.80
N ILE A 210 0.59 20.89 1.97
CA ILE A 210 0.76 20.84 0.51
C ILE A 210 0.98 22.23 -0.08
N THR A 211 0.28 23.26 0.42
CA THR A 211 0.45 24.65 -0.03
C THR A 211 1.89 25.15 0.12
N LEU A 212 2.59 24.72 1.17
CA LEU A 212 4.00 25.09 1.40
C LEU A 212 4.97 24.26 0.55
N ARG A 213 4.58 23.04 0.18
CA ARG A 213 5.40 22.12 -0.62
C ARG A 213 5.23 22.30 -2.13
N CYS A 214 4.09 22.84 -2.58
CA CYS A 214 3.76 23.03 -4.00
C CYS A 214 4.88 23.70 -4.82
N PRO A 215 5.52 24.79 -4.38
CA PRO A 215 6.60 25.41 -5.17
C PRO A 215 7.78 24.46 -5.40
N HIS A 216 8.18 23.71 -4.37
CA HIS A 216 9.28 22.75 -4.46
C HIS A 216 8.92 21.50 -5.28
N ILE A 217 7.67 21.03 -5.17
CA ILE A 217 7.17 19.93 -6.01
C ILE A 217 7.17 20.37 -7.48
N LYS A 218 6.64 21.56 -7.77
CA LYS A 218 6.64 22.13 -9.13
C LYS A 218 8.06 22.18 -9.70
N GLU A 219 9.01 22.72 -8.94
CA GLU A 219 10.41 22.81 -9.38
C GLU A 219 11.02 21.43 -9.66
N ASN A 220 10.79 20.43 -8.80
CA ASN A 220 11.30 19.08 -9.02
C ASN A 220 10.68 18.41 -10.26
N ILE A 221 9.37 18.62 -10.50
CA ILE A 221 8.70 18.09 -11.68
C ILE A 221 9.24 18.77 -12.95
N GLU A 222 9.32 20.10 -12.99
CA GLU A 222 9.72 20.84 -14.19
C GLU A 222 11.20 20.66 -14.54
N LYS A 223 12.08 20.47 -13.55
CA LYS A 223 13.53 20.49 -13.77
C LYS A 223 14.21 19.12 -13.68
N ARG A 224 13.58 18.12 -13.07
CA ARG A 224 14.25 16.82 -12.77
C ARG A 224 13.46 15.61 -13.24
N ILE A 225 12.15 15.57 -12.99
CA ILE A 225 11.33 14.35 -13.19
C ILE A 225 10.58 14.35 -14.52
N GLY A 226 10.11 15.52 -14.98
CA GLY A 226 9.26 15.65 -16.17
C GLY A 226 10.01 15.81 -17.48
N LEU A 227 11.33 15.68 -17.48
CA LEU A 227 12.21 15.72 -18.65
C LEU A 227 12.43 14.32 -19.21
#